data_AF-A0A5E4Q1E7-F1
#
_entry.id   AF-A0A5E4Q1E7-F1
#
_cell.length_a   1.000
_cell.length_b   1.000
_cell.length_c   1.000
_cell.angle_alpha   90.00
_cell.angle_beta   90.00
_cell.angle_gamma   90.00
#
_symmetry.space_group_name_H-M   'P 1'
#
loop_
_entity.id
_entity.type
_entity.pdbx_description
1 polymer ?
#
loop_
_entity_poly.entity_id
_entity_poly.type
_entity_poly.pdbx_seq_one_letter_code
_entity_poly.pdbx_strand_id
1 'polypeptide(L)'
;MNIEALTIDEVKSKIKSIRTAYYLELDKIEKSTRSGAAGSVYKPKAKWFDEYDSFVKPVSIRRKTIDNMNTPNSNESGSSNSNEPRPSLVPRSEMG
;
A
#
# COMPACT_ATOMS: atom_id res chain seq x y z
N MET A 1 13.60 29.31 -16.70
CA MET A 1 12.49 29.44 -15.72
C MET A 1 12.85 30.58 -14.80
N ASN A 2 12.01 31.62 -14.73
CA ASN A 2 12.15 32.64 -13.69
C ASN A 2 11.63 31.99 -12.40
N ILE A 3 12.54 31.47 -11.58
CA ILE A 3 12.20 30.88 -10.29
C ILE A 3 12.06 32.06 -9.33
N GLU A 4 11.00 32.84 -9.51
CA GLU A 4 10.59 33.77 -8.46
C GLU A 4 10.45 32.98 -7.16
N ALA A 5 10.89 33.59 -6.06
CA ALA A 5 11.19 32.92 -4.80
C ALA A 5 10.11 31.90 -4.43
N LEU A 6 10.37 30.62 -4.76
CA LEU A 6 9.48 29.52 -4.43
C LEU A 6 9.31 29.52 -2.92
N THR A 7 8.09 29.79 -2.46
CA THR A 7 7.77 29.72 -1.05
C THR A 7 7.89 28.28 -0.57
N ILE A 8 8.14 28.10 0.73
CA ILE A 8 8.23 26.76 1.33
C ILE A 8 6.95 25.94 1.06
N ASP A 9 5.79 26.59 1.06
CA ASP A 9 4.51 25.92 0.85
C ASP A 9 4.29 25.49 -0.59
N GLU A 10 4.75 26.28 -1.57
CA GLU A 10 4.76 25.89 -2.97
C GLU A 10 5.67 24.70 -3.23
N VAL A 11 6.86 24.67 -2.61
CA VAL A 11 7.78 23.53 -2.70
C VAL A 11 7.12 22.27 -2.12
N LYS A 12 6.55 22.36 -0.92
CA LYS A 12 5.82 21.24 -0.30
C LYS A 12 4.66 20.77 -1.19
N SER A 13 3.90 21.70 -1.75
CA SER A 13 2.79 21.41 -2.66
C SER A 13 3.27 20.69 -3.92
N LYS A 14 4.37 21.14 -4.52
CA LYS A 14 4.97 20.51 -5.69
C LYS A 14 5.45 19.09 -5.39
N ILE A 15 6.13 18.87 -4.26
CA ILE A 15 6.56 17.52 -3.83
C ILE A 15 5.35 16.59 -3.68
N LYS A 16 4.27 17.05 -3.05
CA LYS A 16 3.01 16.28 -2.93
C LYS A 16 2.43 15.97 -4.32
N SER A 17 2.38 16.95 -5.21
CA SER A 17 1.86 16.78 -6.57
C SER A 17 2.66 15.75 -7.38
N ILE A 18 4.00 15.80 -7.34
CA ILE A 18 4.88 14.81 -7.98
C ILE A 18 4.63 13.42 -7.41
N ARG A 19 4.55 13.31 -6.08
CA ARG A 19 4.26 12.04 -5.40
C ARG A 19 2.92 11.44 -5.86
N THR A 20 1.87 12.25 -5.91
CA THR A 20 0.55 11.79 -6.38
C THR A 20 0.62 11.32 -7.84
N ALA A 21 1.26 12.09 -8.71
CA ALA A 21 1.44 11.71 -10.11
C ALA A 21 2.22 10.40 -10.25
N TYR A 22 3.29 10.22 -9.48
CA TYR A 22 4.09 8.99 -9.45
C TYR A 22 3.23 7.76 -9.10
N TYR A 23 2.37 7.84 -8.09
CA TYR A 23 1.50 6.71 -7.73
C TYR A 23 0.47 6.40 -8.84
N LEU A 24 -0.06 7.41 -9.53
CA LEU A 24 -0.96 7.20 -10.67
C LEU A 24 -0.24 6.51 -11.84
N GLU A 25 1.02 6.88 -12.11
CA GLU A 25 1.84 6.22 -13.14
C GLU A 25 2.08 4.74 -12.78
N LEU A 26 2.45 4.45 -11.54
CA LEU A 26 2.61 3.08 -11.05
C LEU A 26 1.31 2.24 -11.16
N ASP A 27 0.14 2.83 -10.89
CA ASP A 27 -1.14 2.12 -11.05
C ASP A 27 -1.43 1.75 -12.50
N LYS A 28 -1.00 2.59 -13.46
CA LYS A 28 -1.11 2.27 -14.90
C LYS A 28 -0.18 1.12 -15.26
N ILE A 29 1.04 1.10 -14.74
CA ILE A 29 1.99 -0.01 -14.93
C ILE A 29 1.38 -1.31 -14.40
N GLU A 30 0.87 -1.29 -13.16
CA GLU A 30 0.26 -2.46 -12.51
C GLU A 30 -0.95 -2.97 -13.30
N LYS A 31 -1.87 -2.08 -13.68
CA LYS A 31 -3.05 -2.43 -14.49
C LYS A 31 -2.65 -3.03 -15.84
N SER A 32 -1.67 -2.46 -16.53
CA SER A 32 -1.19 -2.97 -17.82
C SER A 32 -0.55 -4.35 -17.70
N THR A 33 0.10 -4.63 -16.57
CA THR A 33 0.70 -5.93 -16.27
C THR A 33 -0.39 -6.97 -15.97
N ARG A 34 -1.42 -6.58 -15.19
CA ARG A 34 -2.51 -7.47 -14.79
C ARG A 34 -3.45 -7.82 -15.93
N SER A 35 -3.68 -6.92 -16.89
CA SER A 35 -4.65 -7.14 -17.97
C SER A 35 -4.19 -8.13 -19.05
N GLY A 36 -3.01 -8.74 -18.93
CA GLY A 36 -2.58 -9.90 -19.73
C GLY A 36 -2.50 -9.67 -21.25
N ALA A 37 -2.60 -8.43 -21.72
CA ALA A 37 -2.44 -8.09 -23.13
C ALA A 37 -0.97 -8.31 -23.50
N ALA A 38 -0.70 -9.42 -24.16
CA ALA A 38 0.62 -10.03 -24.39
C ALA A 38 1.58 -9.23 -25.29
N GLY A 39 1.60 -7.90 -25.23
CA GLY A 39 2.41 -7.09 -26.15
C GLY A 39 3.03 -5.81 -25.60
N SER A 40 2.54 -5.19 -24.52
CA SER A 40 3.13 -3.92 -24.06
C SER A 40 2.76 -3.58 -22.62
N VAL A 41 3.75 -3.61 -21.73
CA VAL A 41 3.64 -2.99 -20.40
C VAL A 41 3.69 -1.47 -20.58
N TYR A 42 2.78 -0.76 -19.91
CA TYR A 42 2.76 0.70 -19.93
C TYR A 42 4.11 1.27 -19.48
N LYS A 43 4.65 2.22 -20.25
CA LYS A 43 5.83 2.99 -19.88
C LYS A 43 5.42 4.43 -19.53
N PRO A 44 5.78 4.92 -18.32
CA PRO A 44 5.56 6.32 -17.95
C PRO A 44 6.17 7.29 -18.95
N LYS A 45 5.46 8.38 -19.24
CA LYS A 45 5.92 9.43 -20.18
C LYS A 45 6.67 10.58 -19.49
N ALA A 46 6.59 10.64 -18.16
CA ALA A 46 7.20 11.71 -17.39
C ALA A 46 8.72 11.53 -17.35
N LYS A 47 9.48 12.51 -17.89
CA LYS A 47 10.95 12.48 -17.94
C LYS A 47 11.61 12.36 -16.56
N TRP A 48 10.94 12.83 -15.51
CA TRP A 48 11.40 12.75 -14.13
C TRP A 48 11.05 11.43 -13.43
N PHE A 49 10.28 10.55 -14.08
CA PHE A 49 9.76 9.35 -13.44
C PHE A 49 10.88 8.42 -12.96
N ASP A 50 11.84 8.10 -13.83
CA ASP A 50 12.93 7.17 -13.50
C ASP A 50 13.83 7.71 -12.36
N GLU A 51 14.11 9.02 -12.40
CA GLU A 51 14.84 9.72 -11.33
C GLU A 51 14.10 9.59 -10.00
N TYR A 52 12.80 9.89 -9.99
CA TYR A 52 11.98 9.84 -8.78
C TYR A 52 11.78 8.40 -8.29
N ASP A 53 11.58 7.44 -9.19
CA ASP A 53 11.43 6.01 -8.87
C ASP A 53 12.69 5.49 -8.18
N SER A 54 13.87 5.83 -8.68
CA SER A 54 15.15 5.41 -8.10
C SER A 54 15.32 5.87 -6.64
N PHE A 55 14.81 7.06 -6.31
CA PHE A 55 14.89 7.65 -4.99
C PHE A 55 13.81 7.15 -4.04
N VAL A 56 12.57 6.98 -4.54
CA VAL A 56 11.38 6.76 -3.70
C VAL A 56 11.04 5.29 -3.53
N LYS A 57 11.33 4.45 -4.52
CA LYS A 57 11.06 3.00 -4.47
C LYS A 57 11.68 2.28 -3.27
N PRO A 58 12.93 2.56 -2.83
CA PRO A 58 13.53 1.88 -1.68
C PRO A 58 12.82 2.19 -0.35
N VAL A 59 12.15 3.34 -0.25
CA VAL A 59 11.52 3.83 0.99
C VAL A 59 10.00 3.79 0.95
N SER A 60 9.41 3.35 -0.16
CA SER A 60 7.95 3.34 -0.35
C SER A 60 7.36 1.99 -0.05
N ILE A 61 6.56 1.92 1.02
CA ILE A 61 5.74 0.75 1.31
C ILE A 61 4.36 0.99 0.71
N ARG A 62 4.09 0.41 -0.46
CA ARG A 62 2.73 0.35 -1.00
C ARG A 62 1.90 -0.61 -0.16
N ARG A 63 0.79 -0.12 0.38
CA ARG A 63 -0.25 -1.00 0.95
C ARG A 63 -0.89 -1.77 -0.21
N LYS A 64 -0.95 -3.10 -0.07
CA LYS A 64 -1.75 -3.93 -0.98
C LYS A 64 -3.21 -3.51 -0.81
N THR A 65 -3.86 -3.16 -1.90
CA THR A 65 -5.32 -3.00 -1.90
C THR A 65 -5.95 -4.38 -1.78
N ILE A 66 -6.88 -4.53 -0.86
CA ILE A 66 -7.68 -5.74 -0.74
C ILE A 66 -8.85 -5.56 -1.70
N ASP A 67 -8.89 -6.34 -2.78
CA ASP A 67 -10.01 -6.31 -3.71
C ASP A 67 -11.23 -6.93 -3.02
N ASN A 68 -12.37 -6.22 -2.98
CA ASN A 68 -13.62 -6.68 -2.35
C ASN A 68 -14.26 -7.92 -3.03
N MET A 69 -13.61 -8.52 -4.02
CA MET A 69 -14.14 -9.65 -4.81
C MET A 69 -13.85 -11.03 -4.22
N ASN A 70 -13.11 -11.12 -3.10
CA ASN A 70 -12.83 -12.41 -2.47
C ASN A 70 -13.50 -12.50 -1.09
N THR A 71 -14.82 -12.64 -1.09
CA THR A 71 -15.54 -13.20 0.07
C THR A 71 -15.26 -14.71 0.09
N PRO A 72 -14.51 -15.26 1.06
CA PRO A 72 -14.45 -16.70 1.23
C PRO A 72 -15.85 -17.16 1.66
N ASN A 73 -16.48 -17.99 0.82
CA ASN A 73 -17.70 -18.70 1.17
C ASN A 73 -17.36 -19.68 2.31
N SER A 74 -17.74 -19.32 3.53
CA SER A 74 -17.54 -20.15 4.73
C SER A 74 -18.52 -21.32 4.73
N ASN A 75 -18.16 -22.43 4.08
CA ASN A 75 -18.84 -23.71 4.26
C ASN A 75 -17.85 -24.79 4.75
N GLU A 76 -17.83 -24.93 6.08
CA GLU A 76 -17.61 -26.10 6.94
C GLU A 76 -16.78 -27.31 6.44
N SER A 77 -15.78 -27.71 7.23
CA SER A 77 -15.75 -29.03 7.91
C SER A 77 -14.57 -29.13 8.88
N GLY A 78 -14.85 -29.69 10.06
CA GLY A 78 -14.07 -29.51 11.28
C GLY A 78 -12.75 -30.28 11.40
N SER A 79 -11.95 -29.83 12.38
CA SER A 79 -11.46 -30.64 13.50
C SER A 79 -10.59 -29.75 14.38
N SER A 80 -11.18 -29.17 15.44
CA SER A 80 -10.38 -28.56 16.52
C SER A 80 -10.24 -29.60 17.61
N ASN A 81 -9.07 -30.22 17.68
CA ASN A 81 -8.63 -30.95 18.86
C ASN A 81 -7.46 -30.17 19.47
N SER A 82 -7.72 -29.48 20.57
CA SER A 82 -6.70 -29.05 21.53
C SER A 82 -7.39 -28.81 22.87
N ASN A 83 -7.34 -29.83 23.72
CA ASN A 83 -7.59 -29.69 25.14
C ASN A 83 -6.47 -28.82 25.72
N GLU A 84 -6.79 -27.60 26.14
CA GLU A 84 -5.93 -26.84 27.05
C GLU A 84 -6.81 -26.21 28.15
N PRO A 85 -6.58 -26.55 29.44
CA PRO A 85 -7.38 -26.00 30.52
C PRO A 85 -6.98 -24.54 30.76
N ARG A 86 -7.95 -23.63 30.61
CA ARG A 86 -7.83 -22.20 30.90
C ARG A 86 -7.48 -21.97 32.37
N PRO A 87 -6.42 -21.20 32.72
CA PRO A 87 -6.12 -20.89 34.12
C PRO A 87 -7.21 -19.96 34.69
N SER A 88 -7.75 -20.32 35.85
CA SER A 88 -8.78 -19.56 36.55
C SER A 88 -8.19 -18.24 37.09
N LEU A 89 -8.76 -17.11 36.67
CA LEU A 89 -8.49 -15.81 37.27
C LEU A 89 -9.10 -15.79 38.68
N VAL A 90 -8.24 -15.76 39.71
CA VAL A 90 -8.68 -15.62 41.11
C VAL A 90 -9.05 -14.14 41.34
N PRO A 91 -10.26 -13.83 41.83
CA PRO A 91 -10.66 -12.45 42.13
C PRO A 91 -9.82 -11.88 43.29
N ARG A 92 -9.35 -10.65 43.09
CA ARG A 92 -8.53 -9.87 44.04
C ARG A 92 -9.42 -9.30 45.17
N SER A 93 -9.91 -10.14 46.07
CA SER A 93 -10.67 -9.71 47.25
C SER A 93 -10.24 -10.33 48.58
N GLU A 94 -9.03 -10.86 48.67
CA GLU A 94 -8.43 -11.26 49.95
C GLU A 94 -6.95 -10.84 49.99
N MET A 95 -6.72 -9.55 50.27
CA MET A 95 -5.52 -9.11 50.99
C MET A 95 -6.01 -8.39 52.24
N GLY A 96 -6.11 -9.15 53.33
CA GLY A 96 -6.06 -8.65 54.70
C GLY A 96 -4.67 -8.91 55.26
#